data_AF-A0A915L5Q6-F1
#
_entry.id   AF-A0A915L5Q6-F1
#
_cell.length_a   1.000
_cell.length_b   1.000
_cell.length_c   1.000
_cell.angle_alpha   90.00
_cell.angle_beta   90.00
_cell.angle_gamma   90.00
#
_symmetry.space_group_name_H-M   'P 1'
#
loop_
_entity.id
_entity.type
_entity.pdbx_description
1 polymer ?
#
loop_
_entity_poly.entity_id
_entity_poly.type
_entity_poly.pdbx_seq_one_letter_code
_entity_poly.pdbx_strand_id
1 'polypeptide(L)' 'EPNIFLKVIESYKPNILIAPPPIHVFLTKSALAEKADLSSIRTVVNRAAPIAPSVVEALCKRLNMEYVVNGKFCCKLG' A
#
# COMPACT_ATOMS: atom_id res chain seq x y z
N GLU A 1 -11.05 1.66 -12.44
CA GLU A 1 -10.25 0.56 -13.03
C GLU A 1 -8.85 0.52 -12.44
N PRO A 2 -8.23 -0.68 -12.27
CA PRO A 2 -6.91 -0.83 -11.64
C PRO A 2 -5.79 -0.07 -12.35
N ASN A 3 -5.81 -0.01 -13.69
CA ASN A 3 -4.80 0.68 -14.49
C ASN A 3 -4.82 2.21 -14.28
N ILE A 4 -6.01 2.80 -14.17
CA ILE A 4 -6.16 4.24 -13.91
C ILE A 4 -5.64 4.56 -12.50
N PHE A 5 -5.94 3.72 -11.52
CA PHE A 5 -5.48 3.91 -10.14
C PHE A 5 -3.95 3.91 -10.05
N LEU A 6 -3.28 2.94 -10.67
CA LEU A 6 -1.82 2.87 -10.71
C LEU A 6 -1.22 4.07 -11.46
N LYS A 7 -1.79 4.43 -12.62
CA LYS A 7 -1.32 5.59 -13.41
C LYS A 7 -1.43 6.91 -12.63
N VAL A 8 -2.46 7.07 -11.81
CA VAL A 8 -2.63 8.23 -10.93
C VAL A 8 -1.53 8.26 -9.88
N ILE A 9 -1.19 7.12 -9.26
CA ILE A 9 -0.08 7.06 -8.29
C ILE A 9 1.25 7.42 -8.96
N GLU A 10 1.53 6.87 -10.14
CA GLU A 10 2.77 7.17 -10.87
C GLU A 10 2.88 8.64 -11.29
N SER A 11 1.75 9.25 -11.67
CA SER A 11 1.70 10.64 -12.15
C SER A 11 1.81 11.65 -11.01
N TYR A 12 1.09 11.42 -9.91
CA TYR A 12 0.98 12.37 -8.80
C TYR A 12 1.91 12.07 -7.63
N LYS A 13 2.52 10.87 -7.61
CA LYS A 13 3.52 10.43 -6.62
C LYS A 13 3.12 10.76 -5.17
N PRO A 14 1.96 10.29 -4.70
CA PRO A 14 1.49 10.62 -3.36
C PRO A 14 2.37 9.98 -2.27
N ASN A 15 2.73 10.76 -1.25
CA ASN A 15 3.45 10.25 -0.09
C ASN A 15 2.58 9.37 0.84
N ILE A 16 1.27 9.64 0.90
CA ILE A 16 0.32 8.96 1.79
C ILE A 16 -0.80 8.35 0.95
N LEU A 17 -1.06 7.05 1.14
CA LEU A 17 -2.16 6.33 0.52
C LEU A 17 -3.18 5.88 1.57
N ILE A 18 -4.39 6.42 1.50
CA ILE A 18 -5.51 6.01 2.33
C ILE A 18 -6.45 5.16 1.48
N ALA A 19 -6.61 3.88 1.81
CA ALA A 19 -7.44 2.96 1.03
C ALA A 19 -8.04 1.84 1.89
N PRO A 20 -9.08 1.13 1.39
CA PRO A 20 -9.62 -0.03 2.09
C PRO A 20 -8.77 -1.29 1.86
N PRO A 21 -8.96 -2.36 2.67
CA PRO A 21 -8.15 -3.58 2.61
C PRO A 21 -8.03 -4.23 1.23
N PRO A 22 -9.08 -4.29 0.38
CA PRO A 22 -8.96 -4.89 -0.95
C PRO A 22 -7.93 -4.20 -1.84
N ILE A 23 -7.73 -2.89 -1.69
CA ILE A 23 -6.72 -2.14 -2.45
C ILE A 23 -5.32 -2.53 -1.99
N HIS A 24 -5.11 -2.66 -0.69
CA HIS A 24 -3.83 -3.11 -0.14
C HIS A 24 -3.47 -4.56 -0.56
N VAL A 25 -4.47 -5.44 -0.61
CA VAL A 25 -4.29 -6.80 -1.14
C VAL A 25 -3.99 -6.77 -2.63
N PHE A 26 -4.67 -5.92 -3.40
CA PHE A 26 -4.39 -5.73 -4.82
C PHE A 26 -2.95 -5.27 -5.04
N LEU A 27 -2.46 -4.28 -4.28
CA LEU A 27 -1.10 -3.77 -4.39
C LEU A 27 -0.03 -4.82 -4.06
N THR A 28 -0.34 -5.80 -3.21
CA THR A 28 0.62 -6.86 -2.82
C THR A 28 0.59 -8.08 -3.73
N LYS A 29 -0.55 -8.41 -4.36
CA LYS A 29 -0.72 -9.64 -5.14
C LYS A 29 -0.81 -9.43 -6.65
N SER A 30 -1.08 -8.23 -7.13
CA SER A 30 -1.30 -7.99 -8.56
C SER A 30 0.02 -7.88 -9.33
N ALA A 31 0.09 -8.60 -10.47
CA ALA A 31 1.15 -8.45 -11.47
C ALA A 31 1.12 -7.08 -12.16
N LEU A 32 -0.03 -6.38 -12.16
CA LEU A 32 -0.12 -5.01 -12.67
C LEU A 32 0.55 -4.02 -11.72
N ALA A 33 0.30 -4.17 -10.43
CA ALA A 33 0.96 -3.37 -9.41
C ALA A 33 2.47 -3.65 -9.33
N GLU A 34 2.97 -4.73 -9.94
CA GLU A 34 4.40 -5.10 -9.93
C GLU A 34 5.17 -4.32 -10.99
N LYS A 35 4.48 -3.91 -12.04
CA LYS A 35 5.02 -3.10 -13.13
C LYS A 35 4.91 -1.60 -12.86
N ALA A 36 4.14 -1.20 -11.86
CA ALA A 36 3.89 0.20 -11.55
C ALA A 36 4.92 0.75 -10.55
N ASP A 37 5.36 2.00 -10.75
CA ASP A 37 6.19 2.70 -9.78
C ASP A 37 5.35 3.19 -8.59
N LEU A 38 5.50 2.51 -7.46
CA LEU A 38 4.82 2.81 -6.20
C LEU A 38 5.78 3.35 -5.14
N SER A 39 7.03 3.66 -5.50
CA SER A 39 8.10 4.08 -4.58
C SER A 39 7.84 5.41 -3.88
N SER A 40 6.90 6.21 -4.40
CA SER A 40 6.49 7.48 -3.79
C SER A 40 5.72 7.29 -2.49
N ILE A 41 5.08 6.14 -2.29
CA ILE A 41 4.21 5.88 -1.14
C ILE A 41 5.06 5.52 0.07
N ARG A 42 5.07 6.39 1.08
CA ARG A 42 5.78 6.18 2.35
C ARG A 42 4.88 5.72 3.48
N THR A 43 3.59 6.06 3.40
CA THR A 43 2.62 5.74 4.45
C THR A 43 1.31 5.23 3.87
N VAL A 44 0.85 4.10 4.40
CA VAL A 44 -0.44 3.50 4.04
C VAL A 44 -1.33 3.52 5.27
N VAL A 45 -2.55 3.99 5.08
CA VAL A 45 -3.55 4.09 6.13
C VAL A 45 -4.76 3.24 5.76
N ASN A 46 -5.07 2.27 6.62
CA ASN A 46 -6.28 1.45 6.53
C ASN A 46 -7.17 1.73 7.75
N ARG A 47 -8.38 2.24 7.51
CA ARG A 47 -9.37 2.53 8.57
C ARG A 47 -10.68 1.76 8.41
N ALA A 48 -10.82 0.96 7.36
CA ALA A 48 -12.11 0.37 7.00
C ALA A 48 -12.36 -1.01 7.66
N ALA A 49 -11.33 -1.86 7.79
CA ALA A 49 -11.47 -3.18 8.44
C ALA A 49 -10.10 -3.75 8.84
N PRO A 50 -10.02 -4.80 9.68
CA PRO A 50 -8.76 -5.48 9.99
C PRO A 50 -8.08 -5.99 8.71
N ILE A 51 -6.74 -5.91 8.65
CA ILE A 51 -5.95 -6.53 7.59
C ILE A 51 -5.10 -7.63 8.19
N ALA A 52 -4.84 -8.70 7.44
CA ALA A 52 -3.95 -9.77 7.88
C ALA A 52 -2.51 -9.24 8.03
N PRO A 53 -1.77 -9.63 9.09
CA PRO A 53 -0.38 -9.22 9.30
C PRO A 53 0.54 -9.52 8.10
N SER A 54 0.32 -10.66 7.43
CA SER A 54 1.07 -11.04 6.22
C SER A 54 0.91 -10.04 5.07
N VAL A 55 -0.23 -9.35 4.97
CA VAL A 55 -0.44 -8.30 3.97
C VAL A 55 0.33 -7.03 4.36
N VAL A 56 0.38 -6.71 5.66
CA VAL A 56 1.20 -5.59 6.16
C VAL A 56 2.67 -5.83 5.86
N GLU A 57 3.19 -7.01 6.18
CA GLU A 57 4.57 -7.38 5.88
C GLU A 57 4.88 -7.32 4.38
N ALA A 58 3.96 -7.81 3.54
CA ALA A 58 4.11 -7.74 2.09
C ALA A 58 4.12 -6.30 1.57
N LEU A 59 3.28 -5.41 2.11
CA LEU A 59 3.32 -3.98 1.78
C LEU A 59 4.63 -3.34 2.20
N CYS A 60 5.06 -3.57 3.43
CA CYS A 60 6.30 -3.02 3.98
C CYS A 60 7.51 -3.45 3.16
N LYS A 61 7.62 -4.75 2.83
CA LYS A 61 8.70 -5.28 1.98
C LYS A 61 8.66 -4.74 0.55
N ARG A 62 7.47 -4.68 -0.05
CA ARG A 62 7.30 -4.32 -1.47
C ARG A 62 7.45 -2.83 -1.74
N LEU A 63 6.94 -2.00 -0.84
CA LEU A 63 6.89 -0.55 -1.01
C LEU A 63 8.02 0.17 -0.25
N ASN A 64 8.93 -0.60 0.37
CA ASN A 64 9.99 -0.09 1.26
C ASN A 64 9.47 0.94 2.27
N MET A 65 8.31 0.63 2.84
CA MET A 65 7.54 1.57 3.64
C MET A 65 7.98 1.59 5.08
N GLU A 66 8.17 2.79 5.62
CA GLU A 66 8.48 2.99 7.03
C GLU A 66 7.26 2.77 7.95
N TYR A 67 6.04 3.06 7.47
CA TYR A 67 4.84 3.07 8.32
C TYR A 67 3.59 2.51 7.65
N VAL A 68 2.98 1.51 8.28
CA VAL A 68 1.61 1.08 7.98
C VAL A 68 0.73 1.41 9.19
N VAL A 69 -0.25 2.29 8.99
CA VAL A 69 -1.22 2.67 10.02
C VAL A 69 -2.50 1.89 9.75
N ASN A 70 -2.64 0.78 10.44
CA ASN A 70 -3.92 0.09 10.54
C ASN A 70 -4.51 0.39 11.91
N GLY A 71 -5.82 0.53 12.06
CA GLY A 71 -6.45 1.00 13.32
C GLY A 71 -6.05 0.30 14.64
N LYS A 72 -5.26 -0.80 14.59
CA LYS A 72 -4.65 -1.47 15.74
C LYS A 72 -3.14 -1.81 15.60
N PHE A 73 -2.49 -1.58 14.46
CA PHE A 73 -1.10 -2.01 14.21
C PHE A 73 -0.28 -0.91 13.51
N CYS A 74 0.91 -0.64 14.03
CA CYS A 74 1.95 0.21 13.45
C CYS A 74 3.22 -0.63 13.29
N CYS A 75 3.55 -1.07 12.07
CA CYS A 75 4.84 -1.68 11.79
C CYS A 75 5.83 -0.59 11.40
N LYS A 76 6.92 -0.46 12.16
CA LYS A 76 8.12 0.26 11.80
C LYS A 76 9.15 -0.78 11.38
N LEU A 77 9.49 -0.86 10.10
CA LEU A 77 10.69 -1.58 9.70
C LEU A 77 11.87 -0.64 9.98
N GLY A 78 12.51 -0.86 11.13
CA GLY A 78 13.78 -0.24 11.50
C GLY A 78 14.93 -1.16 11.15
#